data_AF-A0A7C4WAJ6-F1
#
_entry.id   AF-A0A7C4WAJ6-F1
#
_cell.length_a   1.000
_cell.length_b   1.000
_cell.length_c   1.000
_cell.angle_alpha   90.00
_cell.angle_beta   90.00
_cell.angle_gamma   90.00
#
_symmetry.space_group_name_H-M   'P 1'
#
loop_
_entity.id
_entity.type
_entity.pdbx_description
1 polymer ?
#
loop_
_entity_poly.entity_id
_entity_poly.type
_entity_poly.pdbx_seq_one_letter_code
_entity_poly.pdbx_strand_id
1 'polypeptide(L)'
;MSQFAFLETLKKEHFLIERALRIMNVFIIREQFLEKEFSLLYHLIKDFVEENHCAKEEKVLFPLIREYEIDAQLVMADEAEKRREIIEDLEIGLKDFDKEKFFSGLQNFIEIFARHIFKEEGLIFPACETLLPSEINEKIIEEFKEYEKNEENYEYFLKIVENLEKLL
;
A
#
# COMPACT_ATOMS: atom_id res chain seq x y z
N MET A 1 20.71 1.97 6.11
CA MET A 1 19.80 3.09 6.42
C MET A 1 19.90 4.04 5.26
N SER A 2 18.77 4.36 4.62
CA SER A 2 18.75 5.31 3.52
C SER A 2 19.16 6.70 4.01
N GLN A 3 19.76 7.49 3.14
CA GLN A 3 19.99 8.92 3.41
C GLN A 3 18.69 9.74 3.27
N PHE A 4 17.64 9.15 2.67
CA PHE A 4 16.36 9.78 2.42
C PHE A 4 15.31 9.35 3.44
N ALA A 5 14.81 10.30 4.22
CA ALA A 5 13.76 10.07 5.20
C ALA A 5 12.44 9.62 4.54
N PHE A 6 12.11 10.12 3.33
CA PHE A 6 10.88 9.72 2.66
C PHE A 6 10.88 8.23 2.28
N LEU A 7 12.04 7.67 1.92
CA LEU A 7 12.18 6.24 1.65
C LEU A 7 11.99 5.40 2.91
N GLU A 8 12.47 5.87 4.06
CA GLU A 8 12.24 5.19 5.34
C GLU A 8 10.76 5.25 5.76
N THR A 9 10.04 6.34 5.42
CA THR A 9 8.59 6.42 5.59
C THR A 9 7.86 5.35 4.77
N LEU A 10 8.12 5.27 3.46
CA LEU A 10 7.48 4.29 2.58
C LEU A 10 7.85 2.84 2.95
N LYS A 11 9.12 2.58 3.29
CA LYS A 11 9.56 1.26 3.79
C LYS A 11 8.87 0.86 5.10
N LYS A 12 8.61 1.82 5.99
CA LYS A 12 7.84 1.58 7.22
C LYS A 12 6.40 1.21 6.88
N GLU A 13 5.80 1.83 5.86
CA GLU A 13 4.47 1.48 5.37
C GLU A 13 4.45 0.11 4.70
N HIS A 14 5.42 -0.20 3.84
CA HIS A 14 5.61 -1.53 3.27
C HIS A 14 5.64 -2.61 4.34
N PHE A 15 6.39 -2.39 5.42
CA PHE A 15 6.43 -3.35 6.53
C PHE A 15 5.04 -3.64 7.12
N LEU A 16 4.18 -2.62 7.22
CA LEU A 16 2.80 -2.79 7.67
C LEU A 16 1.95 -3.51 6.62
N ILE A 17 2.10 -3.16 5.34
CA ILE A 17 1.40 -3.79 4.22
C ILE A 17 1.76 -5.27 4.14
N GLU A 18 3.04 -5.64 4.19
CA GLU A 18 3.49 -7.03 4.17
C GLU A 18 2.94 -7.86 5.34
N ARG A 19 2.80 -7.26 6.52
CA ARG A 19 2.12 -7.91 7.67
C ARG A 19 0.66 -8.18 7.32
N ALA A 20 -0.01 -7.20 6.74
CA ALA A 20 -1.39 -7.35 6.28
C ALA A 20 -1.54 -8.46 5.22
N LEU A 21 -0.64 -8.53 4.23
CA LEU A 21 -0.66 -9.57 3.20
C LEU A 21 -0.56 -10.97 3.82
N ARG A 22 0.28 -11.14 4.86
CA ARG A 22 0.40 -12.42 5.59
C ARG A 22 -0.91 -12.79 6.31
N ILE A 23 -1.55 -11.82 6.96
CA ILE A 23 -2.84 -12.02 7.63
C ILE A 23 -3.92 -12.45 6.62
N MET A 24 -4.03 -11.72 5.50
CA MET A 24 -4.97 -12.04 4.42
C MET A 24 -4.78 -13.47 3.93
N ASN A 25 -3.53 -13.88 3.67
CA ASN A 25 -3.22 -15.23 3.22
C ASN A 25 -3.63 -16.31 4.24
N VAL A 26 -3.36 -16.10 5.54
CA VAL A 26 -3.76 -17.05 6.58
C VAL A 26 -5.28 -17.16 6.66
N PHE A 27 -6.00 -16.04 6.60
CA PHE A 27 -7.45 -16.09 6.68
C PHE A 27 -8.10 -16.72 5.45
N ILE A 28 -7.55 -16.50 4.24
CA ILE A 28 -7.95 -17.21 3.02
C ILE A 28 -7.79 -18.73 3.23
N ILE A 29 -6.62 -19.18 3.69
CA ILE A 29 -6.33 -20.61 3.90
C ILE A 29 -7.27 -21.25 4.94
N ARG A 30 -7.59 -20.51 6.00
CA ARG A 30 -8.47 -21.01 7.07
C ARG A 30 -9.95 -20.93 6.71
N GLU A 31 -10.31 -20.14 5.70
CA GLU A 31 -11.68 -19.74 5.37
C GLU A 31 -12.47 -19.19 6.57
N GLN A 32 -11.76 -18.66 7.58
CA GLN A 32 -12.32 -18.18 8.84
C GLN A 32 -12.33 -16.66 8.85
N PHE A 33 -13.53 -16.11 8.70
CA PHE A 33 -13.79 -14.68 8.82
C PHE A 33 -15.20 -14.44 9.35
N LEU A 34 -15.31 -13.46 10.23
CA LEU A 34 -16.54 -12.73 10.50
C LEU A 34 -16.58 -11.47 9.62
N GLU A 35 -17.78 -10.96 9.41
CA GLU A 35 -18.05 -9.69 8.71
C GLU A 35 -17.11 -8.56 9.15
N LYS A 36 -16.85 -8.46 10.45
CA LYS A 36 -15.96 -7.44 11.00
C LYS A 36 -14.54 -7.53 10.44
N GLU A 37 -13.99 -8.73 10.27
CA GLU A 37 -12.64 -8.88 9.72
C GLU A 37 -12.60 -8.55 8.23
N PHE A 38 -13.67 -8.83 7.47
CA PHE A 38 -13.79 -8.36 6.07
C PHE A 38 -13.74 -6.85 6.02
N SER A 39 -14.56 -6.17 6.83
CA SER A 39 -14.59 -4.71 6.87
C SER A 39 -13.25 -4.12 7.27
N LEU A 40 -12.54 -4.71 8.25
CA LEU A 40 -11.22 -4.23 8.67
C LEU A 40 -10.15 -4.41 7.59
N LEU A 41 -10.14 -5.54 6.88
CA LEU A 41 -9.21 -5.73 5.77
C LEU A 41 -9.52 -4.81 4.59
N TYR A 42 -10.80 -4.64 4.24
CA TYR A 42 -11.20 -3.69 3.21
C TYR A 42 -10.78 -2.26 3.57
N HIS A 43 -11.04 -1.84 4.82
CA HIS A 43 -10.62 -0.53 5.35
C HIS A 43 -9.11 -0.32 5.22
N LEU A 44 -8.32 -1.33 5.59
CA LEU A 44 -6.87 -1.28 5.45
C LEU A 44 -6.43 -1.16 3.98
N ILE A 45 -7.02 -1.96 3.07
CA ILE A 45 -6.69 -1.93 1.64
C ILE A 45 -7.05 -0.59 1.02
N LYS A 46 -8.27 -0.13 1.26
CA LYS A 46 -8.81 1.07 0.62
C LYS A 46 -8.18 2.33 1.19
N ASP A 47 -8.20 2.52 2.50
CA ASP A 47 -7.87 3.81 3.09
C ASP A 47 -6.36 3.95 3.36
N PHE A 48 -5.71 2.89 3.83
CA PHE A 48 -4.26 2.95 4.07
C PHE A 48 -3.43 2.68 2.82
N VAL A 49 -3.76 1.63 2.06
CA VAL A 49 -2.90 1.26 0.93
C VAL A 49 -3.19 2.10 -0.30
N GLU A 50 -4.45 2.17 -0.75
CA GLU A 50 -4.79 2.92 -1.97
C GLU A 50 -4.79 4.43 -1.74
N GLU A 51 -5.62 4.92 -0.82
CA GLU A 51 -5.86 6.37 -0.68
C GLU A 51 -4.74 7.12 0.06
N ASN A 52 -3.87 6.40 0.78
CA ASN A 52 -2.74 6.98 1.49
C ASN A 52 -1.39 6.61 0.85
N HIS A 53 -0.94 5.36 0.94
CA HIS A 53 0.39 4.94 0.48
C HIS A 53 0.59 5.14 -1.03
N CYS A 54 -0.21 4.46 -1.87
CA CYS A 54 -0.10 4.59 -3.33
C CYS A 54 -0.42 6.01 -3.79
N ALA A 55 -1.35 6.71 -3.14
CA ALA A 55 -1.66 8.07 -3.51
C ALA A 55 -0.53 9.06 -3.22
N LYS A 56 0.23 8.91 -2.13
CA LYS A 56 1.47 9.68 -1.90
C LYS A 56 2.47 9.42 -3.01
N GLU A 57 2.61 8.17 -3.43
CA GLU A 57 3.51 7.84 -4.52
C GLU A 57 3.08 8.47 -5.84
N GLU A 58 1.84 8.21 -6.26
CA GLU A 58 1.33 8.62 -7.56
C GLU A 58 1.12 10.14 -7.68
N LYS A 59 0.71 10.81 -6.60
CA LYS A 59 0.40 12.24 -6.61
C LYS A 59 1.58 13.11 -6.19
N VAL A 60 2.54 12.57 -5.43
CA VAL A 60 3.68 13.35 -4.90
C VAL A 60 5.02 12.79 -5.38
N LEU A 61 5.36 11.55 -5.04
CA LEU A 61 6.71 11.02 -5.30
C LEU A 61 7.01 10.91 -6.81
N PHE A 62 6.17 10.17 -7.55
CA PHE A 62 6.39 9.85 -8.95
C PHE A 62 6.48 11.09 -9.85
N PRO A 63 5.63 12.13 -9.68
CA PRO A 63 5.81 13.39 -10.40
C PRO A 63 7.15 14.08 -10.10
N LEU A 64 7.58 14.11 -8.83
CA LEU A 64 8.82 14.79 -8.43
C LEU A 64 10.07 14.07 -8.92
N ILE A 65 10.13 12.74 -8.80
CA ILE A 65 11.32 11.97 -9.21
C ILE A 65 11.46 11.85 -10.73
N ARG A 66 10.37 12.07 -11.48
CA ARG A 66 10.41 12.14 -12.96
C ARG A 66 11.29 13.28 -13.45
N GLU A 67 11.42 14.37 -12.69
CA GLU A 67 12.35 15.48 -12.99
C GLU A 67 13.82 15.04 -12.97
N TYR A 68 14.12 13.90 -12.35
CA TYR A 68 15.44 13.29 -12.22
C TYR A 68 15.59 12.01 -13.07
N GLU A 69 14.83 11.92 -14.16
CA GLU A 69 14.85 10.80 -15.12
C GLU A 69 14.42 9.45 -14.54
N ILE A 70 13.72 9.43 -13.40
CA ILE A 70 13.14 8.21 -12.81
C ILE A 70 11.67 8.11 -13.24
N ASP A 71 11.38 7.28 -14.24
CA ASP A 71 10.00 7.04 -14.70
C ASP A 71 9.37 5.85 -13.97
N ALA A 72 8.86 6.10 -12.75
CA ALA A 72 8.16 5.10 -11.96
C ALA A 72 6.88 4.58 -12.63
N GLN A 73 6.19 5.39 -13.43
CA GLN A 73 4.96 4.97 -14.11
C GLN A 73 5.22 3.90 -15.16
N LEU A 74 6.39 3.93 -15.82
CA LEU A 74 6.79 2.85 -16.72
C LEU A 74 7.00 1.53 -15.97
N VAL A 75 7.56 1.58 -14.76
CA VAL A 75 7.77 0.40 -13.90
C VAL A 75 6.45 -0.13 -13.35
N MET A 76 5.52 0.77 -13.02
CA MET A 76 4.21 0.48 -12.42
C MET A 76 3.08 0.37 -13.44
N ALA A 77 3.39 0.07 -14.71
CA ALA A 77 2.40 -0.02 -15.78
C ALA A 77 1.22 -0.93 -15.40
N ASP A 78 0.02 -0.43 -15.66
CA ASP A 78 -1.28 -1.08 -15.42
C ASP A 78 -1.61 -1.42 -13.95
N GLU A 79 -0.79 -1.02 -12.97
CA GLU A 79 -1.06 -1.38 -11.57
C GLU A 79 -2.24 -0.62 -11.00
N ALA A 80 -2.35 0.69 -11.26
CA ALA A 80 -3.48 1.50 -10.78
C ALA A 80 -4.84 1.01 -11.30
N GLU A 81 -4.91 0.54 -12.55
CA GLU A 81 -6.13 -0.04 -13.11
C GLU A 81 -6.49 -1.36 -12.41
N LYS A 82 -5.53 -2.26 -12.26
CA LYS A 82 -5.74 -3.54 -11.55
C LYS A 82 -6.13 -3.35 -10.09
N ARG A 83 -5.51 -2.40 -9.38
CA ARG A 83 -5.88 -2.09 -7.99
C ARG A 83 -7.33 -1.59 -7.89
N ARG A 84 -7.80 -0.81 -8.86
CA ARG A 84 -9.20 -0.38 -8.92
C ARG A 84 -10.16 -1.55 -9.06
N GLU A 85 -9.89 -2.47 -10.00
CA GLU A 85 -10.71 -3.68 -10.17
C GLU A 85 -10.75 -4.53 -8.90
N ILE A 86 -9.61 -4.66 -8.21
CA ILE A 86 -9.52 -5.38 -6.94
C ILE A 86 -10.37 -4.72 -5.86
N ILE A 87 -10.33 -3.39 -5.74
CA ILE A 87 -11.13 -2.65 -4.75
C ILE A 87 -12.62 -2.83 -5.04
N GLU A 88 -13.04 -2.76 -6.31
CA GLU A 88 -14.43 -3.00 -6.72
C GLU A 88 -14.88 -4.42 -6.35
N ASP A 89 -14.04 -5.42 -6.58
CA ASP A 89 -14.31 -6.81 -6.21
C ASP A 89 -14.46 -6.99 -4.69
N LEU A 90 -13.59 -6.36 -3.91
CA LEU A 90 -13.66 -6.39 -2.45
C LEU A 90 -14.90 -5.66 -1.93
N GLU A 91 -15.27 -4.53 -2.53
CA GLU A 91 -16.47 -3.77 -2.14
C GLU A 91 -17.74 -4.57 -2.41
N ILE A 92 -17.85 -5.22 -3.57
CA ILE A 92 -18.97 -6.12 -3.90
C ILE A 92 -19.00 -7.30 -2.93
N GLY A 93 -17.86 -7.96 -2.71
CA GLY A 93 -17.76 -9.09 -1.80
C GLY A 93 -18.17 -8.74 -0.36
N LEU A 94 -17.80 -7.54 0.10
CA LEU A 94 -18.18 -7.03 1.42
C LEU A 94 -19.68 -6.72 1.50
N LYS A 95 -20.21 -6.00 0.51
CA LYS A 95 -21.61 -5.54 0.50
C LYS A 95 -22.61 -6.69 0.42
N ASP A 96 -22.32 -7.68 -0.43
CA ASP A 96 -23.22 -8.80 -0.70
C ASP A 96 -22.91 -10.01 0.19
N PHE A 97 -21.91 -9.90 1.07
CA PHE A 97 -21.38 -11.01 1.88
C PHE A 97 -20.92 -12.21 1.04
N ASP A 98 -20.49 -11.93 -0.19
CA ASP A 98 -19.93 -12.92 -1.09
C ASP A 98 -18.47 -13.17 -0.74
N LYS A 99 -18.27 -14.24 0.06
CA LYS A 99 -16.95 -14.67 0.52
C LYS A 99 -16.03 -15.07 -0.64
N GLU A 100 -16.56 -15.69 -1.68
CA GLU A 100 -15.74 -16.15 -2.82
C GLU A 100 -15.20 -14.94 -3.57
N LYS A 101 -16.06 -13.95 -3.83
CA LYS A 101 -15.67 -12.70 -4.47
C LYS A 101 -14.66 -11.92 -3.63
N PHE A 102 -14.89 -11.81 -2.32
CA PHE A 102 -13.96 -11.15 -1.42
C PHE A 102 -12.60 -11.85 -1.37
N PHE A 103 -12.56 -13.18 -1.31
CA PHE A 103 -11.31 -13.95 -1.30
C PHE A 103 -10.55 -13.83 -2.62
N SER A 104 -11.26 -13.85 -3.75
CA SER A 104 -10.64 -13.58 -5.05
C SER A 104 -10.00 -12.20 -5.07
N GLY A 105 -10.70 -11.18 -4.56
CA GLY A 105 -10.15 -9.82 -4.42
C GLY A 105 -8.89 -9.79 -3.55
N LEU A 106 -8.91 -10.44 -2.38
CA LEU A 106 -7.74 -10.50 -1.49
C LEU A 106 -6.56 -11.25 -2.12
N GLN A 107 -6.80 -12.34 -2.83
CA GLN A 107 -5.73 -13.08 -3.52
C GLN A 107 -5.05 -12.22 -4.59
N ASN A 108 -5.86 -11.53 -5.41
CA ASN A 108 -5.36 -10.59 -6.41
C ASN A 108 -4.59 -9.43 -5.76
N PHE A 109 -5.09 -8.92 -4.62
CA PHE A 109 -4.42 -7.89 -3.84
C PHE A 109 -3.04 -8.33 -3.33
N ILE A 110 -2.95 -9.54 -2.76
CA ILE A 110 -1.68 -10.11 -2.29
C ILE A 110 -0.66 -10.20 -3.42
N GLU A 111 -1.08 -10.71 -4.59
CA GLU A 111 -0.18 -10.85 -5.73
C GLU A 111 0.34 -9.49 -6.23
N ILE A 112 -0.57 -8.53 -6.43
CA ILE A 112 -0.17 -7.23 -7.00
C ILE A 112 0.72 -6.46 -6.03
N PHE A 113 0.42 -6.44 -4.72
CA PHE A 113 1.21 -5.67 -3.76
C PHE A 113 2.56 -6.29 -3.43
N ALA A 114 2.68 -7.62 -3.42
CA ALA A 114 3.98 -8.25 -3.29
C ALA A 114 4.91 -7.86 -4.47
N ARG A 115 4.35 -7.77 -5.68
CA ARG A 115 5.10 -7.30 -6.87
C ARG A 115 5.38 -5.81 -6.84
N HIS A 116 4.41 -5.00 -6.39
CA HIS A 116 4.54 -3.55 -6.25
C HIS A 116 5.73 -3.20 -5.34
N ILE A 117 5.73 -3.72 -4.10
CA ILE A 117 6.81 -3.51 -3.13
C ILE A 117 8.16 -3.98 -3.70
N PHE A 118 8.19 -5.13 -4.38
CA PHE A 118 9.41 -5.63 -5.01
C PHE A 118 9.96 -4.67 -6.09
N LYS A 119 9.09 -4.08 -6.91
CA LYS A 119 9.49 -3.09 -7.93
C LYS A 119 10.01 -1.82 -7.29
N GLU A 120 9.36 -1.34 -6.24
CA GLU A 120 9.78 -0.14 -5.54
C GLU A 120 11.16 -0.33 -4.90
N GLU A 121 11.29 -1.33 -4.03
CA GLU A 121 12.52 -1.55 -3.28
C GLU A 121 13.67 -2.05 -4.16
N GLY A 122 13.36 -2.75 -5.25
CA GLY A 122 14.35 -3.30 -6.17
C GLY A 122 14.79 -2.35 -7.29
N LEU A 123 13.95 -1.40 -7.71
CA LEU A 123 14.20 -0.55 -8.88
C LEU A 123 14.07 0.93 -8.57
N ILE A 124 12.93 1.38 -8.03
CA ILE A 124 12.64 2.80 -7.87
C ILE A 124 13.45 3.40 -6.72
N PHE A 125 13.44 2.80 -5.53
CA PHE A 125 14.14 3.30 -4.37
C PHE A 125 15.66 3.35 -4.56
N PRO A 126 16.32 2.33 -5.16
CA PRO A 126 17.74 2.43 -5.49
C PRO A 126 18.05 3.54 -6.52
N ALA A 127 17.16 3.75 -7.49
CA ALA A 127 17.32 4.86 -8.44
C ALA A 127 17.20 6.21 -7.72
N CYS A 128 16.24 6.36 -6.81
CA CYS A 128 16.11 7.54 -5.96
C CYS A 128 17.37 7.79 -5.13
N GLU A 129 17.91 6.75 -4.49
CA GLU A 129 19.14 6.85 -3.69
C GLU A 129 20.36 7.29 -4.51
N THR A 130 20.38 6.94 -5.80
CA THR A 130 21.51 7.20 -6.70
C THR A 130 21.42 8.57 -7.37
N LEU A 131 20.23 8.97 -7.81
CA LEU A 131 20.04 10.12 -8.71
C LEU A 131 19.51 11.36 -8.02
N LEU A 132 18.85 11.23 -6.87
CA LEU A 132 18.25 12.39 -6.22
C LEU A 132 19.28 13.20 -5.42
N PRO A 133 19.21 14.54 -5.49
CA PRO A 133 19.94 15.41 -4.58
C PRO A 133 19.30 15.38 -3.18
N SER A 134 20.10 15.57 -2.13
CA SER A 134 19.63 15.52 -0.73
C SER A 134 18.50 16.50 -0.42
N GLU A 135 18.46 17.63 -1.11
CA GLU A 135 17.55 18.75 -0.94
C GLU A 135 16.10 18.38 -1.29
N ILE A 136 15.90 17.40 -2.18
CA ILE A 136 14.55 16.95 -2.53
C ILE A 136 13.87 16.19 -1.39
N ASN A 137 14.64 15.66 -0.44
CA ASN A 137 14.13 14.89 0.68
C ASN A 137 13.13 15.68 1.51
N GLU A 138 13.50 16.91 1.89
CA GLU A 138 12.66 17.78 2.72
C GLU A 138 11.36 18.13 1.98
N LYS A 139 11.46 18.45 0.68
CA LYS A 139 10.30 18.73 -0.16
C LYS A 139 9.31 17.56 -0.20
N ILE A 140 9.78 16.34 -0.46
CA ILE A 140 8.89 15.15 -0.52
C ILE A 140 8.24 14.90 0.84
N ILE A 141 8.99 15.01 1.94
CA ILE A 141 8.47 14.83 3.30
C ILE A 141 7.39 15.87 3.64
N GLU A 142 7.58 17.13 3.25
CA GLU A 142 6.58 18.18 3.48
C GLU A 142 5.29 17.92 2.69
N GLU A 143 5.41 17.54 1.42
CA GLU A 143 4.27 17.20 0.57
C GLU A 143 3.53 15.95 1.05
N PHE A 144 4.24 14.91 1.52
CA PHE A 144 3.63 13.73 2.16
C PHE A 144 2.80 14.14 3.39
N LYS A 145 3.35 15.00 4.26
CA LYS A 145 2.63 15.48 5.44
C LYS A 145 1.39 16.29 5.07
N GLU A 146 1.47 17.11 4.02
CA GLU A 146 0.31 17.87 3.54
C GLU A 146 -0.79 16.93 3.07
N TYR A 147 -0.41 15.87 2.34
CA TYR A 147 -1.33 14.85 1.86
C TYR A 147 -2.03 14.12 3.01
N GLU A 148 -1.29 13.73 4.06
CA GLU A 148 -1.80 12.95 5.19
C GLU A 148 -2.66 13.74 6.19
N LYS A 149 -2.74 15.09 6.11
CA LYS A 149 -3.40 15.93 7.13
C LYS A 149 -4.86 15.56 7.45
N ASN A 150 -5.56 14.93 6.51
CA ASN A 150 -6.96 14.55 6.67
C ASN A 150 -7.18 13.03 6.73
N GLU A 151 -6.10 12.25 6.72
CA GLU A 151 -6.15 10.79 6.69
C GLU A 151 -5.94 10.20 8.08
N GLU A 152 -6.43 8.98 8.29
CA GLU A 152 -6.06 8.20 9.47
C GLU A 152 -4.56 7.89 9.44
N ASN A 153 -3.89 8.03 10.59
CA ASN A 153 -2.44 7.90 10.64
C ASN A 153 -1.96 6.45 10.70
N TYR A 154 -0.67 6.25 10.45
CA TYR A 154 0.00 4.95 10.52
C TYR A 154 -0.30 4.19 11.83
N GLU A 155 -0.31 4.87 12.98
CA GLU A 155 -0.55 4.24 14.28
C GLU A 155 -1.97 3.66 14.42
N TYR A 156 -2.96 4.22 13.73
CA TYR A 156 -4.31 3.68 13.68
C TYR A 156 -4.33 2.34 12.94
N PHE A 157 -3.78 2.30 11.72
CA PHE A 157 -3.74 1.07 10.91
C PHE A 157 -2.82 0.01 11.50
N LEU A 158 -1.73 0.41 12.16
CA LEU A 158 -0.89 -0.50 12.93
C LEU A 158 -1.70 -1.27 13.99
N LYS A 159 -2.57 -0.59 14.72
CA LYS A 159 -3.45 -1.24 15.72
C LYS A 159 -4.45 -2.18 15.08
N ILE A 160 -4.97 -1.86 13.89
CA ILE A 160 -5.84 -2.77 13.14
C ILE A 160 -5.09 -4.06 12.82
N VAL A 161 -3.90 -3.95 12.22
CA VAL A 161 -3.06 -5.10 11.87
C VAL A 161 -2.71 -5.91 13.11
N GLU A 162 -2.25 -5.29 14.19
CA GLU A 162 -1.95 -5.97 15.46
C GLU A 162 -3.16 -6.68 16.08
N ASN A 163 -4.37 -6.15 15.89
CA ASN A 163 -5.58 -6.80 16.38
C ASN A 163 -5.99 -7.99 15.52
N LEU A 164 -5.81 -7.92 14.20
CA LEU A 164 -6.05 -9.04 13.30
C LEU A 164 -5.02 -10.15 13.50
N GLU A 165 -3.75 -9.81 13.78
CA GLU A 165 -2.70 -10.80 14.09
C GLU A 165 -3.01 -11.65 15.31
N LYS A 166 -3.74 -11.12 16.31
CA LYS A 166 -4.16 -11.88 17.50
C LYS A 166 -5.20 -12.96 17.20
N LEU A 167 -5.79 -12.95 15.99
CA LEU A 167 -6.77 -13.93 15.54
C LEU A 167 -6.12 -15.10 14.76
N LEU A 168 -4.82 -15.00 14.47
CA LEU A 168 -4.04 -16.05 13.81
C LEU A 168 -3.56 -17.09 14.83
#